data_AF-A0A2P1NHK7-F1
#
_entry.id   AF-A0A2P1NHK7-F1
#
_cell.length_a   1.000
_cell.length_b   1.000
_cell.length_c   1.000
_cell.angle_alpha   90.00
_cell.angle_beta   90.00
_cell.angle_gamma   90.00
#
_symmetry.space_group_name_H-M   'P 1'
#
loop_
_entity.id
_entity.type
_entity.pdbx_description
1 polymer ?
#
loop_
_entity_poly.entity_id
_entity_poly.type
_entity_poly.pdbx_seq_one_letter_code
_entity_poly.pdbx_strand_id
1 'polypeptide(L)'
;MTLAVLLWTAITLLGLAAAGGLVMAGIRLSAGHNPPAWLAMAHGLLAAAGLTLLLFGAFTVGLPRFALWAVVLLVIASLGGLLLNLGYQEKRQLLPKPILYVHALIAVAGFVLLVIAALG
;
A
#
# COMPACT_ATOMS: atom_id res chain seq x y z
N MET A 1 16.55 -3.31 16.13
CA MET A 1 15.76 -2.17 15.65
C MET A 1 14.72 -1.82 16.72
N THR A 2 14.58 -0.55 17.11
CA THR A 2 13.53 -0.18 18.07
C THR A 2 12.16 -0.16 17.37
N LEU A 3 11.06 -0.28 18.14
CA LEU A 3 9.70 -0.21 17.59
C LEU A 3 9.46 1.11 16.84
N ALA A 4 9.95 2.23 17.38
CA ALA A 4 9.86 3.54 16.73
C ALA A 4 10.56 3.55 15.36
N VAL A 5 11.78 3.02 15.27
CA VAL A 5 12.51 2.92 14.00
C VAL A 5 11.76 2.03 13.01
N LEU A 6 11.23 0.88 13.45
CA LEU A 6 10.42 -0.02 12.61
C LEU A 6 9.23 0.72 11.98
N LEU A 7 8.44 1.41 12.80
CA LEU A 7 7.23 2.10 12.34
C LEU A 7 7.57 3.24 11.37
N TRP A 8 8.57 4.07 11.69
CA TRP A 8 8.96 5.18 10.81
C TRP A 8 9.60 4.71 9.49
N THR A 9 10.36 3.61 9.51
CA THR A 9 10.85 2.99 8.28
C THR A 9 9.69 2.47 7.43
N ALA A 10 8.72 1.77 8.03
CA ALA A 10 7.53 1.30 7.32
C ALA A 10 6.70 2.47 6.75
N ILE A 11 6.50 3.54 7.52
CA ILE A 11 5.81 4.77 7.09
C ILE A 11 6.52 5.40 5.90
N THR A 12 7.86 5.47 5.93
CA THR A 12 8.63 6.02 4.81
C THR A 12 8.41 5.22 3.53
N LEU A 13 8.52 3.89 3.62
CA LEU A 13 8.31 3.00 2.47
C LEU A 13 6.88 3.09 1.93
N LEU A 14 5.90 3.01 2.82
CA LEU A 14 4.47 3.07 2.46
C LEU A 14 4.05 4.46 1.98
N GLY A 15 4.67 5.53 2.48
CA GLY A 15 4.44 6.90 2.03
C GLY A 15 4.94 7.12 0.61
N LEU A 16 6.14 6.62 0.28
CA LEU A 16 6.65 6.61 -1.10
C LEU A 16 5.77 5.76 -2.02
N ALA A 17 5.33 4.59 -1.55
CA ALA A 17 4.39 3.77 -2.28
C ALA A 17 3.06 4.52 -2.52
N ALA A 18 2.48 5.15 -1.49
CA ALA A 18 1.24 5.90 -1.60
C ALA A 18 1.36 7.05 -2.60
N ALA A 19 2.47 7.78 -2.61
CA ALA A 19 2.75 8.81 -3.62
C ALA A 19 2.75 8.23 -5.04
N GLY A 20 3.44 7.10 -5.26
CA GLY A 20 3.39 6.37 -6.53
C GLY A 20 1.97 5.90 -6.90
N GLY A 21 1.19 5.45 -5.92
CA GLY A 21 -0.21 5.05 -6.08
C GLY A 21 -1.11 6.21 -6.54
N LEU A 22 -0.92 7.39 -5.98
CA LEU A 22 -1.63 8.61 -6.39
C LEU A 22 -1.29 9.02 -7.82
N VAL A 23 -0.01 8.95 -8.22
CA VAL A 23 0.42 9.21 -9.60
C VAL A 23 -0.25 8.22 -10.56
N MET A 24 -0.22 6.93 -10.23
CA MET A 24 -0.87 5.89 -11.05
C MET A 24 -2.38 6.05 -11.15
N ALA A 25 -3.05 6.38 -10.04
CA ALA A 25 -4.47 6.68 -10.03
C ALA A 25 -4.76 7.90 -10.92
N GLY A 26 -3.95 8.96 -10.82
CA GLY A 26 -4.02 10.14 -11.69
C GLY A 26 -3.97 9.76 -13.16
N ILE A 27 -2.95 9.00 -13.58
CA ILE A 27 -2.80 8.52 -14.97
C ILE A 27 -4.04 7.73 -15.39
N ARG A 28 -4.49 6.76 -14.59
CA ARG A 28 -5.62 5.90 -14.95
C ARG A 28 -6.94 6.66 -15.05
N LEU A 29 -7.10 7.73 -14.25
CA LEU A 29 -8.33 8.51 -14.19
C LEU A 29 -8.37 9.64 -15.23
N SER A 30 -7.22 10.20 -15.60
CA SER A 30 -7.11 11.25 -16.62
C SER A 30 -6.92 10.71 -18.03
N ALA A 31 -6.33 9.51 -18.17
CA ALA A 31 -6.02 8.91 -19.45
C ALA A 31 -6.87 7.67 -19.75
N GLY A 32 -7.02 7.38 -21.05
CA GLY A 32 -7.67 6.16 -21.54
C GLY A 32 -6.81 4.90 -21.44
N HIS A 33 -5.69 4.93 -20.70
CA HIS A 33 -4.74 3.84 -20.58
C HIS A 33 -4.28 3.63 -19.13
N ASN A 34 -3.60 2.52 -18.89
CA ASN A 34 -3.04 2.19 -17.58
C ASN A 34 -1.72 2.93 -17.31
N PRO A 35 -1.30 3.05 -16.04
CA PRO A 35 0.05 3.49 -15.68
C PRO A 35 1.13 2.60 -16.29
N PRO A 36 2.36 3.10 -16.49
CA PRO A 36 3.47 2.30 -17.00
C PRO A 36 3.85 1.19 -16.01
N ALA A 37 4.19 0.01 -16.53
CA ALA A 37 4.42 -1.19 -15.71
C ALA A 37 5.54 -1.03 -14.66
N TRP A 38 6.62 -0.32 -15.00
CA TRP A 38 7.72 -0.08 -14.05
C TRP A 38 7.25 0.69 -12.81
N LEU A 39 6.31 1.63 -12.96
CA LEU A 39 5.77 2.41 -11.85
C LEU A 39 4.86 1.55 -10.96
N ALA A 40 4.05 0.67 -11.56
CA ALA A 40 3.25 -0.30 -10.84
C ALA A 40 4.14 -1.28 -10.04
N MET A 41 5.23 -1.76 -10.64
CA MET A 41 6.21 -2.63 -9.97
C MET A 41 6.95 -1.90 -8.84
N ALA A 42 7.39 -0.67 -9.05
CA ALA A 42 8.05 0.12 -8.01
C ALA A 42 7.11 0.40 -6.83
N HIS A 43 5.86 0.78 -7.10
CA HIS A 43 4.83 0.95 -6.08
C HIS A 43 4.60 -0.35 -5.29
N GLY A 44 4.37 -1.47 -6.00
CA GLY A 44 4.15 -2.78 -5.39
C GLY A 44 5.32 -3.24 -4.53
N LEU A 45 6.55 -3.04 -5.00
CA LEU A 45 7.78 -3.37 -4.27
C LEU A 45 7.89 -2.57 -2.96
N LEU A 46 7.71 -1.24 -3.02
CA LEU A 46 7.77 -0.38 -1.83
C LEU A 46 6.66 -0.72 -0.84
N ALA A 47 5.44 -0.94 -1.33
CA ALA A 47 4.30 -1.33 -0.51
C ALA A 47 4.53 -2.69 0.17
N ALA A 48 4.99 -3.69 -0.58
CA ALA A 48 5.29 -5.02 -0.06
C ALA A 48 6.44 -4.98 0.96
N ALA A 49 7.49 -4.19 0.72
CA ALA A 49 8.59 -4.03 1.66
C ALA A 49 8.11 -3.42 2.99
N GLY A 50 7.32 -2.34 2.93
CA GLY A 50 6.74 -1.71 4.11
C GLY A 50 5.79 -2.64 4.88
N LEU A 51 4.89 -3.32 4.18
CA LEU A 51 3.97 -4.29 4.79
C LEU A 51 4.71 -5.49 5.40
N THR A 52 5.73 -6.01 4.74
CA THR A 52 6.57 -7.11 5.27
C THR A 52 7.24 -6.70 6.56
N LEU A 53 7.75 -5.46 6.64
CA LEU A 53 8.36 -4.95 7.87
C LEU A 53 7.35 -4.85 9.02
N LEU A 54 6.11 -4.43 8.74
CA LEU A 54 5.04 -4.40 9.74
C LEU A 54 4.62 -5.79 10.19
N LEU A 55 4.50 -6.75 9.27
CA LEU A 55 4.21 -8.15 9.60
C LEU A 55 5.31 -8.74 10.47
N PHE A 56 6.58 -8.50 10.13
CA PHE A 56 7.71 -8.86 10.97
C PHE A 56 7.56 -8.27 12.38
N GLY A 57 7.23 -6.99 12.49
CA GLY A 57 6.98 -6.33 13.78
C GLY A 57 5.85 -7.00 14.58
N ALA A 58 4.73 -7.30 13.92
CA ALA A 58 3.57 -7.94 14.53
C ALA A 58 3.89 -9.32 15.12
N PHE A 59 4.71 -10.11 14.43
CA PHE A 59 5.04 -11.48 14.85
C PHE A 59 6.24 -11.60 15.80
N THR A 60 7.10 -10.58 15.90
CA THR A 60 8.38 -10.71 16.64
C THR A 60 8.49 -9.83 17.87
N VAL A 61 7.97 -8.60 17.82
CA VAL A 61 8.11 -7.61 18.91
C VAL A 61 6.76 -7.15 19.46
N GLY A 62 5.68 -7.34 18.71
CA GLY A 62 4.36 -6.82 19.03
C GLY A 62 4.19 -5.37 18.56
N LEU A 63 2.96 -5.00 18.22
CA LEU A 63 2.60 -3.68 17.71
C LEU A 63 1.46 -3.07 18.54
N PRO A 64 1.39 -1.73 18.64
CA PRO A 64 0.24 -1.06 19.24
C PRO A 64 -1.05 -1.36 18.45
N ARG A 65 -2.20 -1.25 19.13
CA ARG A 65 -3.51 -1.66 18.57
C ARG A 65 -3.82 -1.00 17.22
N PHE A 66 -3.55 0.30 17.06
CA PHE A 66 -3.79 0.99 15.78
C PHE A 66 -2.88 0.48 14.66
N ALA A 67 -1.62 0.11 14.94
CA ALA A 67 -0.73 -0.47 13.95
C ALA A 67 -1.16 -1.89 13.53
N LEU A 68 -1.75 -2.68 14.45
CA LEU A 68 -2.35 -3.98 14.09
C LEU A 68 -3.53 -3.81 13.13
N TRP A 69 -4.41 -2.84 13.38
CA TRP A 69 -5.50 -2.52 12.45
C TRP A 69 -4.98 -2.00 11.11
N ALA A 70 -3.92 -1.19 11.12
CA ALA A 70 -3.25 -0.76 9.89
C ALA A 70 -2.75 -1.96 9.08
N VAL A 71 -2.11 -2.95 9.72
CA VAL A 71 -1.66 -4.19 9.05
C VAL A 71 -2.82 -4.91 8.38
N VAL A 72 -3.96 -5.10 9.08
CA VAL A 72 -5.14 -5.76 8.50
C VAL A 72 -5.62 -5.03 7.24
N LEU A 73 -5.78 -3.70 7.31
CA LEU A 73 -6.22 -2.91 6.16
C LEU A 73 -5.19 -2.95 5.02
N LEU A 74 -3.90 -2.85 5.32
CA LEU A 74 -2.84 -2.89 4.31
C LEU A 74 -2.70 -4.27 3.65
N VAL A 75 -3.00 -5.37 4.35
CA VAL A 75 -3.12 -6.71 3.74
C VAL A 75 -4.31 -6.75 2.79
N ILE A 76 -5.47 -6.24 3.18
CA ILE A 76 -6.64 -6.20 2.28
C ILE A 76 -6.34 -5.32 1.06
N ALA A 77 -5.69 -4.18 1.26
CA ALA A 77 -5.26 -3.31 0.18
C ALA A 77 -4.26 -4.00 -0.75
N SER A 78 -3.27 -4.72 -0.22
CA SER A 78 -2.27 -5.41 -1.05
C SER A 78 -2.91 -6.50 -1.92
N LEU A 79 -3.91 -7.22 -1.42
CA LEU A 79 -4.71 -8.15 -2.22
C LEU A 79 -5.45 -7.44 -3.37
N GLY A 80 -6.04 -6.27 -3.10
CA GLY A 80 -6.64 -5.42 -4.14
C GLY A 80 -5.61 -4.96 -5.18
N GLY A 81 -4.41 -4.59 -4.76
CA GLY A 81 -3.30 -4.21 -5.64
C GLY A 81 -2.80 -5.36 -6.51
N LEU A 82 -2.68 -6.56 -5.93
CA LEU A 82 -2.33 -7.79 -6.65
C LEU A 82 -3.40 -8.13 -7.69
N LEU A 83 -4.68 -7.99 -7.36
CA LEU A 83 -5.78 -8.19 -8.31
C LEU A 83 -5.71 -7.18 -9.46
N LEU A 84 -5.49 -5.89 -9.17
CA LEU A 84 -5.30 -4.86 -10.20
C LEU A 84 -4.11 -5.18 -11.10
N ASN A 85 -2.98 -5.59 -10.53
CA ASN A 85 -1.78 -5.85 -11.32
C ASN A 85 -1.86 -7.16 -12.11
N LEU A 86 -1.95 -8.30 -11.42
CA LEU A 86 -1.92 -9.63 -12.04
C LEU A 86 -3.24 -9.96 -12.76
N GLY A 87 -4.36 -9.43 -12.27
CA GLY A 87 -5.67 -9.67 -12.86
C GLY A 87 -5.93 -8.86 -14.12
N TYR A 88 -5.38 -7.65 -14.23
CA TYR A 88 -5.68 -6.70 -15.31
C TYR A 88 -4.44 -6.12 -15.99
N GLN A 89 -3.53 -5.46 -15.26
CA GLN A 89 -2.36 -4.78 -15.84
C GLN A 89 -1.48 -5.71 -16.68
N GLU A 90 -1.05 -6.84 -16.12
CA GLU A 90 -0.20 -7.82 -16.82
C GLU A 90 -0.90 -8.44 -18.03
N LYS A 91 -2.24 -8.49 -17.99
CA LYS A 91 -3.08 -8.95 -19.10
C LYS A 91 -3.38 -7.85 -20.13
N ARG A 92 -2.77 -6.67 -19.98
CA ARG A 92 -2.99 -5.47 -20.81
C ARG A 92 -4.45 -5.02 -20.85
N GLN A 93 -5.21 -5.31 -19.80
CA GLN A 93 -6.59 -4.86 -19.64
C GLN A 93 -6.64 -3.58 -18.81
N LEU A 94 -7.58 -2.69 -19.13
CA LEU A 94 -7.76 -1.47 -18.36
C LEU A 94 -8.11 -1.79 -16.91
N LEU A 95 -7.47 -1.08 -15.98
CA LEU A 95 -7.75 -1.24 -14.56
C LEU A 95 -9.22 -0.88 -14.29
N PRO A 96 -10.01 -1.76 -13.65
CA PRO A 96 -11.39 -1.47 -13.30
C PRO A 96 -11.44 -0.39 -12.22
N LYS A 97 -12.10 0.74 -12.53
CA LYS A 97 -12.19 1.91 -11.63
C LYS A 97 -12.77 1.57 -10.23
N PRO A 98 -13.82 0.74 -10.09
CA PRO A 98 -14.35 0.40 -8.77
C PRO A 98 -13.31 -0.26 -7.85
N ILE A 99 -12.54 -1.22 -8.37
CA ILE A 99 -11.50 -1.91 -7.59
C ILE A 99 -10.38 -0.93 -7.24
N LEU A 100 -10.00 -0.05 -8.17
CA LEU A 100 -9.00 1.01 -7.92
C LEU A 100 -9.43 1.92 -6.76
N TYR A 101 -10.69 2.37 -6.72
CA TYR A 101 -11.17 3.24 -5.65
C TYR A 101 -11.20 2.52 -4.30
N VAL A 102 -11.68 1.28 -4.26
CA VAL A 102 -11.72 0.47 -3.02
C VAL A 102 -10.30 0.21 -2.52
N HIS A 103 -9.39 -0.19 -3.39
CA HIS A 103 -7.98 -0.39 -3.06
C HIS A 103 -7.36 0.88 -2.47
N ALA A 104 -7.52 2.03 -3.14
CA ALA A 104 -6.97 3.30 -2.70
C ALA A 104 -7.52 3.73 -1.33
N LEU A 105 -8.84 3.62 -1.13
CA LEU A 105 -9.49 4.01 0.13
C LEU A 105 -8.98 3.17 1.30
N ILE A 106 -8.93 1.84 1.13
CA ILE A 106 -8.46 0.93 2.18
C ILE A 106 -6.96 1.16 2.46
N ALA A 107 -6.15 1.38 1.43
CA ALA A 107 -4.72 1.67 1.57
C ALA A 107 -4.49 2.97 2.37
N VAL A 108 -5.20 4.05 2.03
CA VAL A 108 -5.09 5.33 2.73
C VAL A 108 -5.55 5.20 4.19
N ALA A 109 -6.67 4.51 4.44
CA ALA A 109 -7.14 4.27 5.82
C ALA A 109 -6.10 3.49 6.64
N GLY A 110 -5.52 2.43 6.08
CA GLY A 110 -4.44 1.67 6.72
C GLY A 110 -3.20 2.53 6.99
N PHE A 111 -2.78 3.34 6.03
CA PHE A 111 -1.64 4.24 6.19
C PHE A 111 -1.87 5.30 7.27
N VAL A 112 -3.06 5.91 7.31
CA VAL A 112 -3.42 6.89 8.35
C VAL A 112 -3.40 6.26 9.74
N LEU A 113 -3.95 5.05 9.91
CA LEU A 113 -3.88 4.33 11.20
C LEU A 113 -2.44 4.03 11.62
N LEU A 114 -1.56 3.70 10.67
CA LEU A 114 -0.15 3.48 10.95
C LEU A 114 0.54 4.76 11.45
N VAL A 115 0.28 5.90 10.81
CA VAL A 115 0.82 7.20 11.23
C VAL A 115 0.32 7.57 12.63
N ILE A 116 -0.98 7.40 12.90
CA ILE A 116 -1.55 7.61 14.24
C ILE A 116 -0.82 6.73 15.27
N ALA A 117 -0.61 5.45 14.96
CA ALA A 117 0.07 4.53 15.86
C ALA A 117 1.54 4.90 16.14
N ALA A 118 2.21 5.58 15.22
CA ALA A 118 3.60 6.01 15.38
C ALA A 118 3.75 7.33 16.15
N LEU A 119 2.70 8.15 16.20
CA LEU A 119 2.70 9.45 16.89
C LEU A 119 2.38 9.34 18.40
N GLY A 120 1.71 8.27 18.83
CA GLY A 120 1.35 8.04 20.25
C GLY A 120 -0.16 8.09 20.46
#